data_AF-A0A2I1TYM9-F1
#
_entry.id   AF-A0A2I1TYM9-F1
#
_cell.length_a   1.000
_cell.length_b   1.000
_cell.length_c   1.000
_cell.angle_alpha   90.00
_cell.angle_beta   90.00
_cell.angle_gamma   90.00
#
_symmetry.space_group_name_H-M   'P 1'
#
loop_
_entity.id
_entity.type
_entity.pdbx_description
1 polymer ?
#
loop_
_entity_poly.entity_id
_entity_poly.type
_entity_poly.pdbx_seq_one_letter_code
_entity_poly.pdbx_strand_id
1 'polypeptide(L)'
;MSLQQRKLEVLKEQKKTYLKLLFPAKGQTKPALRFAGFEDEWKEVKLGEIGEIQTGNTPPTNEEDNYEKNGFPWVTPTDINSLVLHTTSKQLSEVGKSKARIAKSGSILVTCIASIGKNTLVRTDSAFNQQINSLTPSEKYSSYFLLTQSEIWSRYMLSVAGAGTMQIINKSDFSNIKAMVPTLPEQEVIGSFFQDLDKAIAKQEEKVNQLKESKQTLLRKMFI
;
A
#
# COMPACT_ATOMS: atom_id res chain seq x y z
N MET A 1 2.52 1.82 30.39
CA MET A 1 2.91 2.06 28.97
C MET A 1 3.97 3.15 28.92
N SER A 2 5.04 3.03 28.14
CA SER A 2 6.10 4.07 28.08
C SER A 2 5.63 5.31 27.31
N LEU A 3 6.24 6.48 27.57
CA LEU A 3 5.93 7.73 26.85
C LEU A 3 6.04 7.56 25.33
N GLN A 4 7.07 6.84 24.86
CA GLN A 4 7.31 6.61 23.43
C GLN A 4 6.26 5.69 22.79
N GLN A 5 5.77 4.69 23.54
CA GLN A 5 4.68 3.83 23.08
C GLN A 5 3.36 4.60 23.00
N ARG A 6 3.06 5.45 24.00
CA ARG A 6 1.88 6.33 23.97
C ARG A 6 1.92 7.29 22.77
N LYS A 7 3.08 7.88 22.47
CA LYS A 7 3.24 8.77 21.30
C LYS A 7 2.98 8.03 19.98
N LEU A 8 3.46 6.79 19.86
CA LEU A 8 3.19 5.95 18.69
C LEU A 8 1.68 5.69 18.52
N GLU A 9 0.99 5.34 19.59
CA GLU A 9 -0.45 5.10 19.57
C GLU A 9 -1.24 6.34 19.17
N VAL A 10 -0.85 7.52 19.66
CA VAL A 10 -1.46 8.79 19.26
C VAL A 10 -1.30 9.03 17.76
N LEU A 11 -0.11 8.83 17.19
CA LEU A 11 0.10 9.01 15.74
C LEU A 11 -0.75 8.05 14.90
N LYS A 12 -0.87 6.79 15.34
CA LYS A 12 -1.71 5.78 14.67
C LYS A 12 -3.20 6.13 14.74
N GLU A 13 -3.68 6.61 15.88
CA GLU A 13 -5.08 7.03 16.02
C GLU A 13 -5.37 8.32 15.23
N GLN A 14 -4.40 9.25 15.18
CA GLN A 14 -4.47 10.43 14.31
C GLN A 14 -4.60 10.02 12.84
N LYS A 15 -3.74 9.11 12.34
CA LYS A 15 -3.84 8.61 10.96
C LYS A 15 -5.23 8.04 10.66
N LYS A 16 -5.74 7.18 11.54
CA LYS A 16 -7.07 6.58 11.40
C LYS A 16 -8.18 7.64 11.41
N THR A 17 -8.04 8.66 12.24
CA THR A 17 -9.00 9.78 12.33
C THR A 17 -8.97 10.61 11.05
N TYR A 18 -7.79 11.01 10.59
CA TYR A 18 -7.65 11.77 9.36
C TYR A 18 -8.11 10.98 8.14
N LEU A 19 -7.89 9.66 8.08
CA LEU A 19 -8.41 8.81 7.01
C LEU A 19 -9.94 8.82 6.95
N LYS A 20 -10.62 8.97 8.09
CA LYS A 20 -12.08 9.10 8.14
C LYS A 20 -12.59 10.50 7.80
N LEU A 21 -11.81 11.53 8.12
CA LEU A 21 -12.24 12.93 7.98
C LEU A 21 -11.85 13.55 6.64
N LEU A 22 -10.66 13.24 6.12
CA LEU A 22 -10.09 13.79 4.87
C LEU A 22 -10.53 13.04 3.61
N PHE A 23 -11.21 11.89 3.76
CA PHE A 23 -11.83 11.18 2.64
C PHE A 23 -13.36 11.20 2.81
N PRO A 24 -14.13 11.37 1.72
CA PRO A 24 -15.59 11.37 1.79
C PRO A 24 -16.14 10.08 2.42
N ALA A 25 -17.11 10.24 3.30
CA ALA A 25 -17.89 9.12 3.82
C ALA A 25 -18.74 8.48 2.71
N LYS A 26 -19.23 7.25 2.94
CA LYS A 26 -20.08 6.55 1.97
C LYS A 26 -21.29 7.42 1.58
N GLY A 27 -21.48 7.65 0.29
CA GLY A 27 -22.57 8.47 -0.26
C GLY A 27 -22.34 9.99 -0.18
N GLN A 28 -21.18 10.44 0.28
CA GLN A 28 -20.79 11.85 0.28
C GLN A 28 -19.78 12.14 -0.83
N THR A 29 -19.85 13.34 -1.38
CA THR A 29 -18.93 13.85 -2.42
C THR A 29 -17.87 14.80 -1.86
N LYS A 30 -17.95 15.14 -0.57
CA LYS A 30 -17.02 16.02 0.12
C LYS A 30 -16.52 15.37 1.42
N PRO A 31 -15.25 15.55 1.78
CA PRO A 31 -14.74 15.10 3.07
C PRO A 31 -15.25 16.00 4.20
N ALA A 32 -15.30 15.46 5.42
CA ALA A 32 -15.75 16.22 6.61
C ALA A 32 -14.70 17.23 7.09
N LEU A 33 -13.43 16.95 6.82
CA LEU A 33 -12.29 17.85 7.00
C LEU A 33 -11.63 18.05 5.65
N ARG A 34 -11.20 19.28 5.36
CA ARG A 34 -10.57 19.61 4.08
C ARG A 34 -9.50 20.68 4.27
N PHE A 35 -8.45 20.63 3.46
CA PHE A 35 -7.47 21.70 3.41
C PHE A 35 -8.10 22.97 2.81
N ALA A 36 -7.67 24.14 3.30
CA ALA A 36 -8.14 25.41 2.79
C ALA A 36 -7.79 25.58 1.30
N GLY A 37 -8.66 26.25 0.53
CA GLY A 37 -8.45 26.50 -0.90
C GLY A 37 -9.02 25.43 -1.83
N PHE A 38 -9.66 24.38 -1.29
CA PHE A 38 -10.36 23.36 -2.08
C PHE A 38 -11.85 23.34 -1.76
N GLU A 39 -12.70 23.52 -2.77
CA GLU A 39 -14.17 23.62 -2.59
C GLU A 39 -14.97 22.67 -3.49
N ASP A 40 -14.37 22.24 -4.61
CA ASP A 40 -14.99 21.37 -5.61
C ASP A 40 -15.45 20.03 -5.05
N GLU A 41 -16.46 19.42 -5.64
CA GLU A 41 -16.84 18.06 -5.29
C GLU A 41 -15.84 17.04 -5.80
N TRP A 42 -15.61 15.99 -5.01
CA TRP A 42 -14.83 14.83 -5.46
C TRP A 42 -15.68 14.04 -6.45
N LYS A 43 -15.02 13.49 -7.47
CA LYS A 43 -15.68 12.66 -8.49
C LYS A 43 -15.61 11.19 -8.10
N GLU A 44 -16.70 10.46 -8.31
CA GLU A 44 -16.67 9.00 -8.23
C GLU A 44 -16.12 8.44 -9.55
N VAL A 45 -15.09 7.59 -9.47
CA VAL A 45 -14.50 6.88 -10.61
C VAL A 45 -14.27 5.42 -10.24
N LYS A 46 -14.17 4.54 -11.24
CA LYS A 46 -13.71 3.15 -11.02
C LYS A 46 -12.18 3.10 -11.01
N LEU A 47 -11.58 2.14 -10.30
CA LEU A 47 -10.12 1.99 -10.28
C LEU A 47 -9.53 1.78 -11.68
N GLY A 48 -10.25 1.08 -12.57
CA GLY A 48 -9.83 0.90 -13.97
C GLY A 48 -9.80 2.18 -14.80
N GLU A 49 -10.42 3.27 -14.34
CA GLU A 49 -10.38 4.59 -14.98
C GLU A 49 -9.22 5.46 -14.46
N ILE A 50 -8.67 5.12 -13.28
CA ILE A 50 -7.57 5.85 -12.65
C ILE A 50 -6.24 5.56 -13.35
N GLY A 51 -6.06 4.33 -13.81
CA GLY A 51 -4.81 3.89 -14.41
C GLY A 51 -4.85 2.44 -14.88
N GLU A 52 -3.70 1.96 -15.30
CA GLU A 52 -3.57 0.60 -15.81
C GLU A 52 -3.62 -0.41 -14.67
N ILE A 53 -4.52 -1.38 -14.79
CA ILE A 53 -4.60 -2.52 -13.86
C ILE A 53 -4.07 -3.78 -14.53
N GLN A 54 -3.18 -4.49 -13.83
CA GLN A 54 -2.65 -5.78 -14.23
C GLN A 54 -2.74 -6.76 -13.05
N THR A 55 -2.98 -8.04 -13.33
CA THR A 55 -2.75 -9.12 -12.34
C THR A 55 -1.35 -9.65 -12.57
N GLY A 56 -0.59 -9.94 -11.52
CA GLY A 56 0.76 -10.43 -11.68
C GLY A 56 0.82 -11.85 -12.27
N ASN A 57 2.03 -12.35 -12.44
CA ASN A 57 2.27 -13.73 -12.80
C ASN A 57 3.56 -14.24 -12.16
N THR A 58 3.69 -15.55 -12.13
CA THR A 58 4.85 -16.23 -11.55
C THR A 58 5.61 -16.89 -12.69
N PRO A 59 6.83 -16.43 -13.01
CA PRO A 59 7.74 -17.20 -13.86
C PRO A 59 7.87 -18.63 -13.31
N PRO A 60 8.06 -19.66 -14.16
CA PRO A 60 8.15 -21.04 -13.70
C PRO A 60 9.22 -21.22 -12.61
N THR A 61 8.80 -21.66 -11.42
CA THR A 61 9.68 -21.79 -10.24
C THR A 61 10.65 -22.97 -10.31
N ASN A 62 10.39 -23.92 -11.21
CA ASN A 62 11.24 -25.07 -11.49
C ASN A 62 12.36 -24.76 -12.50
N GLU A 63 12.33 -23.58 -13.13
CA GLU A 63 13.39 -23.08 -14.00
C GLU A 63 14.25 -22.10 -13.21
N GLU A 64 15.36 -22.57 -12.65
CA GLU A 64 16.25 -21.75 -11.79
C GLU A 64 16.77 -20.51 -12.53
N ASP A 65 17.00 -20.59 -13.84
CA ASP A 65 17.44 -19.48 -14.69
C ASP A 65 16.51 -18.27 -14.68
N ASN A 66 15.25 -18.42 -14.25
CA ASN A 66 14.32 -17.28 -14.10
C ASN A 66 14.65 -16.41 -12.87
N TYR A 67 15.46 -16.89 -11.94
CA TYR A 67 15.71 -16.25 -10.65
C TYR A 67 17.20 -16.03 -10.44
N GLU A 68 17.55 -14.90 -9.85
CA GLU A 68 18.93 -14.62 -9.48
C GLU A 68 18.99 -13.80 -8.20
N LYS A 69 20.17 -13.79 -7.58
CA LYS A 69 20.46 -12.87 -6.48
C LYS A 69 20.82 -11.52 -7.07
N ASN A 70 20.23 -10.45 -6.53
CA ASN A 70 20.46 -9.06 -6.97
C ASN A 70 20.00 -8.75 -8.41
N GLY A 71 18.96 -9.42 -8.89
CA GLY A 71 18.30 -9.12 -10.17
C GLY A 71 17.15 -8.12 -10.06
N PHE A 72 16.11 -8.34 -10.84
CA PHE A 72 14.92 -7.49 -10.91
C PHE A 72 13.91 -7.81 -9.79
N PRO A 73 13.38 -6.84 -9.03
CA PRO A 73 12.46 -7.11 -7.94
C PRO A 73 11.21 -7.90 -8.37
N TRP A 74 10.84 -8.93 -7.59
CA TRP A 74 9.63 -9.71 -7.78
C TRP A 74 8.83 -9.83 -6.48
N VAL A 75 7.74 -9.08 -6.43
CA VAL A 75 6.92 -8.88 -5.24
C VAL A 75 5.95 -10.05 -5.06
N THR A 76 5.98 -10.64 -3.88
CA THR A 76 4.99 -11.63 -3.44
C THR A 76 4.21 -11.10 -2.23
N PRO A 77 3.09 -11.74 -1.83
CA PRO A 77 2.27 -11.26 -0.71
C PRO A 77 3.01 -11.22 0.65
N THR A 78 4.13 -11.93 0.76
CA THR A 78 5.00 -11.90 1.95
C THR A 78 5.92 -10.68 1.98
N ASP A 79 6.28 -10.12 0.82
CA ASP A 79 7.09 -8.91 0.72
C ASP A 79 6.26 -7.65 1.03
N ILE A 80 4.93 -7.70 0.89
CA ILE A 80 4.02 -6.58 1.23
C ILE A 80 3.83 -6.49 2.74
N ASN A 81 4.84 -5.93 3.40
CA ASN A 81 4.90 -5.69 4.85
C ASN A 81 5.28 -4.24 5.21
N SER A 82 5.52 -3.39 4.20
CA SER A 82 5.75 -1.95 4.34
C SER A 82 4.90 -1.17 3.35
N LEU A 83 4.61 0.10 3.67
CA LEU A 83 3.84 1.00 2.80
C LEU A 83 4.57 1.33 1.48
N VAL A 84 5.90 1.33 1.50
CA VAL A 84 6.74 1.63 0.34
C VAL A 84 7.80 0.55 0.20
N LEU A 85 7.89 -0.03 -1.00
CA LEU A 85 8.87 -1.04 -1.36
C LEU A 85 9.85 -0.52 -2.41
N HIS A 86 11.12 -0.86 -2.22
CA HIS A 86 12.22 -0.54 -3.12
C HIS A 86 12.91 -1.79 -3.68
N THR A 87 12.71 -2.95 -3.03
CA THR A 87 13.31 -4.22 -3.41
C THR A 87 12.55 -5.36 -2.73
N THR A 88 12.91 -6.60 -3.07
CA THR A 88 12.26 -7.82 -2.60
C THR A 88 13.30 -8.88 -2.29
N SER A 89 12.90 -9.84 -1.45
CA SER A 89 13.75 -10.97 -1.05
C SER A 89 14.08 -11.90 -2.22
N LYS A 90 13.09 -12.15 -3.10
CA LYS A 90 13.25 -12.90 -4.35
C LYS A 90 13.27 -11.93 -5.53
N GLN A 91 14.14 -12.19 -6.49
CA GLN A 91 14.35 -11.35 -7.66
C GLN A 91 14.45 -12.24 -8.90
N LEU A 92 14.11 -11.67 -10.05
CA LEU A 92 14.15 -12.35 -11.35
C LEU A 92 15.43 -12.00 -12.07
N SER A 93 15.95 -12.96 -12.82
CA SER A 93 16.92 -12.67 -13.87
C SER A 93 16.28 -11.90 -15.01
N GLU A 94 17.07 -11.43 -15.99
CA GLU A 94 16.51 -10.87 -17.23
C GLU A 94 15.65 -11.89 -17.99
N VAL A 95 15.96 -13.19 -17.91
CA VAL A 95 15.12 -14.26 -18.48
C VAL A 95 13.77 -14.31 -17.78
N GLY A 96 13.74 -14.32 -16.44
CA GLY A 96 12.50 -14.34 -15.66
C GLY A 96 11.67 -13.07 -15.85
N LYS A 97 12.33 -11.91 -15.87
CA LYS A 97 11.72 -10.59 -16.09
C LYS A 97 11.04 -10.49 -17.45
N SER A 98 11.64 -11.03 -18.51
CA SER A 98 11.01 -11.02 -19.86
C SER A 98 9.71 -11.82 -19.94
N LYS A 99 9.49 -12.75 -19.01
CA LYS A 99 8.26 -13.55 -18.87
C LYS A 99 7.25 -12.92 -17.89
N ALA A 100 7.64 -11.87 -17.16
CA ALA A 100 6.86 -11.31 -16.07
C ALA A 100 6.08 -10.05 -16.48
N ARG A 101 4.96 -9.82 -15.81
CA ARG A 101 4.22 -8.55 -15.85
C ARG A 101 4.90 -7.58 -14.89
N ILE A 102 5.01 -6.32 -15.34
CA ILE A 102 5.83 -5.31 -14.69
C ILE A 102 4.94 -4.15 -14.26
N ALA A 103 4.92 -3.88 -12.96
CA ALA A 103 4.39 -2.65 -12.40
C ALA A 103 5.48 -1.60 -12.45
N LYS A 104 5.15 -0.40 -12.92
CA LYS A 104 6.10 0.71 -12.98
C LYS A 104 6.32 1.33 -11.60
N SER A 105 7.45 2.01 -11.43
CA SER A 105 7.65 2.86 -10.25
C SER A 105 6.48 3.83 -10.11
N GLY A 106 5.90 3.92 -8.91
CA GLY A 106 4.67 4.68 -8.66
C GLY A 106 3.39 3.85 -8.61
N SER A 107 3.43 2.56 -8.97
CA SER A 107 2.26 1.67 -8.92
C SER A 107 1.91 1.25 -7.50
N ILE A 108 0.61 1.03 -7.27
CA ILE A 108 0.08 0.45 -6.04
C ILE A 108 -0.14 -1.04 -6.26
N LEU A 109 0.48 -1.88 -5.45
CA LEU A 109 0.27 -3.32 -5.43
C LEU A 109 -0.71 -3.67 -4.31
N VAL A 110 -1.74 -4.44 -4.64
CA VAL A 110 -2.79 -4.87 -3.71
C VAL A 110 -2.94 -6.39 -3.79
N THR A 111 -2.88 -7.07 -2.66
CA THR A 111 -3.17 -8.50 -2.59
C THR A 111 -4.69 -8.74 -2.74
N CYS A 112 -5.05 -9.61 -3.68
CA CYS A 112 -6.44 -9.91 -4.03
C CYS A 112 -6.82 -11.37 -3.81
N ILE A 113 -5.87 -12.22 -3.40
CA ILE A 113 -6.09 -13.66 -3.16
C ILE A 113 -5.43 -14.05 -1.82
N ALA A 114 -6.14 -14.85 -1.01
CA ALA A 114 -5.73 -15.38 0.30
C ALA A 114 -5.45 -14.33 1.39
N SER A 115 -4.49 -13.43 1.16
CA SER A 115 -4.11 -12.36 2.10
C SER A 115 -4.68 -11.00 1.67
N ILE A 116 -5.98 -10.95 1.34
CA ILE A 116 -6.65 -9.79 0.74
C ILE A 116 -6.38 -8.48 1.51
N GLY A 117 -6.08 -7.43 0.76
CA GLY A 117 -6.08 -6.05 1.26
C GLY A 117 -4.76 -5.56 1.86
N LYS A 118 -3.67 -6.31 1.69
CA LYS A 118 -2.31 -5.78 1.92
C LYS A 118 -1.90 -4.93 0.72
N ASN A 119 -1.35 -3.76 1.01
CA ASN A 119 -1.12 -2.72 0.02
C ASN A 119 0.31 -2.18 0.14
N THR A 120 0.92 -1.82 -0.98
CA THR A 120 2.21 -1.11 -0.99
C THR A 120 2.42 -0.31 -2.26
N LEU A 121 3.22 0.75 -2.16
CA LEU A 121 3.70 1.56 -3.28
C LEU A 121 5.10 1.09 -3.67
N VAL A 122 5.28 0.71 -4.93
CA VAL A 122 6.63 0.38 -5.45
C VAL A 122 7.35 1.64 -5.93
N ARG A 123 8.62 1.79 -5.59
CA ARG A 123 9.51 2.89 -6.02
C ARG A 123 10.54 2.48 -7.06
N THR A 124 10.49 1.23 -7.46
CA THR A 124 11.26 0.65 -8.56
C THR A 124 10.31 -0.15 -9.43
N ASP A 125 10.56 -0.18 -10.74
CA ASP A 125 9.87 -1.14 -11.60
C ASP A 125 10.02 -2.54 -11.00
N SER A 126 8.91 -3.24 -10.86
CA SER A 126 8.87 -4.50 -10.11
C SER A 126 7.91 -5.48 -10.78
N ALA A 127 8.33 -6.72 -10.88
CA ALA A 127 7.46 -7.83 -11.23
C ALA A 127 6.66 -8.24 -9.98
N PHE A 128 5.56 -8.95 -10.14
CA PHE A 128 4.70 -9.32 -9.01
C PHE A 128 3.89 -10.58 -9.32
N ASN A 129 3.51 -11.32 -8.26
CA ASN A 129 2.87 -12.63 -8.41
C ASN A 129 1.36 -12.55 -8.74
N GLN A 130 0.77 -13.70 -9.08
CA GLN A 130 -0.62 -13.85 -9.50
C GLN A 130 -1.67 -13.54 -8.42
N GLN A 131 -1.26 -13.39 -7.15
CA GLN A 131 -2.15 -13.03 -6.05
C GLN A 131 -2.29 -11.52 -5.88
N ILE A 132 -1.55 -10.73 -6.66
CA ILE A 132 -1.46 -9.28 -6.55
C ILE A 132 -1.99 -8.66 -7.83
N ASN A 133 -2.84 -7.64 -7.68
CA ASN A 133 -3.13 -6.70 -8.75
C ASN A 133 -2.28 -5.44 -8.56
N SER A 134 -1.78 -4.89 -9.66
CA SER A 134 -1.21 -3.54 -9.70
C SER A 134 -2.27 -2.53 -10.15
N LEU A 135 -2.16 -1.31 -9.67
CA LEU A 135 -2.74 -0.11 -10.24
C LEU A 135 -1.60 0.87 -10.54
N THR A 136 -1.27 1.05 -11.81
CA THR A 136 -0.30 2.04 -12.29
C THR A 136 -1.06 3.33 -12.61
N PRO A 137 -0.95 4.38 -11.78
CA PRO A 137 -1.74 5.59 -11.97
C PRO A 137 -1.39 6.31 -13.29
N SER A 138 -2.40 6.91 -13.93
CA SER A 138 -2.13 7.91 -14.97
C SER A 138 -1.67 9.23 -14.34
N GLU A 139 -1.13 10.15 -15.15
CA GLU A 139 -0.58 11.45 -14.71
C GLU A 139 -1.56 12.34 -13.94
N LYS A 140 -2.87 12.04 -14.03
CA LYS A 140 -3.93 12.78 -13.32
C LYS A 140 -4.07 12.39 -11.85
N TYR A 141 -3.33 11.39 -11.38
CA TYR A 141 -3.50 10.83 -10.04
C TYR A 141 -2.19 10.69 -9.28
N SER A 142 -2.19 11.15 -8.03
CA SER A 142 -1.03 11.05 -7.15
C SER A 142 -0.89 9.64 -6.56
N SER A 143 0.27 9.00 -6.76
CA SER A 143 0.53 7.65 -6.23
C SER A 143 0.36 7.55 -4.71
N TYR A 144 0.83 8.54 -3.94
CA TYR A 144 0.73 8.44 -2.48
C TYR A 144 -0.70 8.69 -1.95
N PHE A 145 -1.46 9.54 -2.64
CA PHE A 145 -2.89 9.66 -2.39
C PHE A 145 -3.60 8.32 -2.63
N LEU A 146 -3.31 7.65 -3.75
CA LEU A 146 -3.87 6.35 -4.08
C LEU A 146 -3.43 5.24 -3.12
N LEU A 147 -2.17 5.25 -2.65
CA LEU A 147 -1.71 4.35 -1.58
C LEU A 147 -2.52 4.54 -0.29
N THR A 148 -2.78 5.79 0.08
CA THR A 148 -3.59 6.10 1.27
C THR A 148 -5.03 5.63 1.06
N GLN A 149 -5.59 5.93 -0.11
CA GLN A 149 -6.94 5.54 -0.48
C GLN A 149 -7.11 4.02 -0.58
N SER A 150 -6.05 3.28 -0.89
CA SER A 150 -6.12 1.83 -1.00
C SER A 150 -6.47 1.15 0.32
N GLU A 151 -6.27 1.79 1.48
CA GLU A 151 -6.81 1.33 2.76
C GLU A 151 -8.35 1.28 2.79
N ILE A 152 -9.02 2.13 2.00
CA ILE A 152 -10.49 2.13 1.83
C ILE A 152 -10.88 0.99 0.90
N TRP A 153 -10.17 0.79 -0.22
CA TRP A 153 -10.41 -0.31 -1.15
C TRP A 153 -10.25 -1.66 -0.46
N SER A 154 -9.19 -1.84 0.35
CA SER A 154 -8.95 -3.06 1.11
C SER A 154 -10.08 -3.38 2.08
N ARG A 155 -10.61 -2.37 2.79
CA ARG A 155 -11.76 -2.57 3.68
C ARG A 155 -13.00 -3.00 2.91
N TYR A 156 -13.23 -2.43 1.73
CA TYR A 156 -14.31 -2.87 0.85
C TYR A 156 -14.09 -4.31 0.37
N MET A 157 -12.90 -4.63 -0.14
CA MET A 157 -12.53 -5.97 -0.61
C MET A 157 -12.72 -7.03 0.47
N LEU A 158 -12.29 -6.74 1.71
CA LEU A 158 -12.49 -7.63 2.86
C LEU A 158 -13.98 -7.82 3.19
N SER A 159 -14.79 -6.75 3.07
CA SER A 159 -16.24 -6.84 3.35
C SER A 159 -17.01 -7.69 2.35
N VAL A 160 -16.56 -7.74 1.08
CA VAL A 160 -17.23 -8.54 0.03
C VAL A 160 -16.64 -9.96 -0.07
N ALA A 161 -15.34 -10.13 0.15
CA ALA A 161 -14.69 -11.45 0.09
C ALA A 161 -15.01 -12.32 1.33
N GLY A 162 -15.27 -11.72 2.49
CA GLY A 162 -15.61 -12.42 3.73
C GLY A 162 -16.97 -13.14 3.70
N ALA A 163 -17.78 -12.92 2.66
CA ALA A 163 -19.09 -13.56 2.50
C ALA A 163 -19.02 -14.95 1.81
N GLY A 164 -17.86 -15.37 1.30
CA GLY A 164 -17.68 -16.62 0.55
C GLY A 164 -16.55 -17.53 1.05
N THR A 165 -16.59 -18.81 0.67
CA THR A 165 -15.61 -19.84 1.06
C THR A 165 -14.23 -19.67 0.41
N MET A 166 -14.13 -18.89 -0.69
CA MET A 166 -12.88 -18.52 -1.34
C MET A 166 -12.72 -16.99 -1.32
N GLN A 167 -11.68 -16.51 -0.62
CA GLN A 167 -11.34 -15.09 -0.56
C GLN A 167 -10.53 -14.68 -1.80
N ILE A 168 -11.23 -14.36 -2.88
CA ILE A 168 -10.64 -13.91 -4.16
C ILE A 168 -11.37 -12.68 -4.68
N ILE A 169 -10.61 -11.66 -5.10
CA ILE A 169 -11.08 -10.53 -5.90
C ILE A 169 -10.38 -10.62 -7.26
N ASN A 170 -11.10 -10.93 -8.32
CA ASN A 170 -10.49 -11.00 -9.65
C ASN A 170 -10.18 -9.59 -10.20
N LYS A 171 -9.45 -9.52 -11.32
CA LYS A 171 -9.09 -8.24 -11.97
C LYS A 171 -10.31 -7.37 -12.31
N SER A 172 -11.38 -7.98 -12.82
CA SER A 172 -12.59 -7.26 -13.23
C SER A 172 -13.28 -6.62 -12.03
N ASP A 173 -13.45 -7.37 -10.95
CA ASP A 173 -14.04 -6.87 -9.71
C ASP A 173 -13.18 -5.79 -9.09
N PHE A 174 -11.85 -5.98 -9.04
CA PHE A 174 -10.91 -4.96 -8.58
C PHE A 174 -11.00 -3.68 -9.42
N SER A 175 -11.07 -3.81 -10.74
CA SER A 175 -11.20 -2.68 -11.67
C SER A 175 -12.50 -1.91 -11.49
N ASN A 176 -13.56 -2.57 -11.04
CA ASN A 176 -14.88 -1.97 -10.80
C ASN A 176 -15.05 -1.36 -9.40
N ILE A 177 -14.06 -1.49 -8.51
CA ILE A 177 -14.09 -0.80 -7.21
C ILE A 177 -14.20 0.71 -7.46
N LYS A 178 -15.15 1.34 -6.77
CA LYS A 178 -15.38 2.79 -6.84
C LYS A 178 -14.45 3.51 -5.87
N ALA A 179 -13.92 4.63 -6.32
CA ALA A 179 -13.06 5.53 -5.56
C ALA A 179 -13.51 6.98 -5.76
N MET A 180 -13.48 7.76 -4.68
CA MET A 180 -13.75 9.19 -4.73
C MET A 180 -12.43 9.93 -4.91
N VAL A 181 -12.29 10.76 -5.93
CA VAL A 181 -11.04 11.44 -6.25
C VAL A 181 -11.27 12.95 -6.39
N PRO A 182 -10.45 13.80 -5.75
CA PRO A 182 -10.47 15.23 -6.00
C PRO A 182 -9.61 15.60 -7.22
N THR A 183 -9.46 16.90 -7.46
CA THR A 183 -8.47 17.44 -8.40
C THR A 183 -7.06 17.02 -8.00
N LEU A 184 -6.17 16.89 -8.99
CA LEU A 184 -4.77 16.48 -8.75
C LEU A 184 -4.06 17.33 -7.69
N PRO A 185 -4.17 18.68 -7.67
CA PRO A 185 -3.52 19.48 -6.63
C PRO A 185 -3.97 19.11 -5.20
N GLU A 186 -5.25 18.80 -5.00
CA GLU A 186 -5.75 18.35 -3.70
C GLU A 186 -5.25 16.94 -3.35
N GLN A 187 -5.18 16.04 -4.34
CA GLN A 187 -4.58 14.71 -4.15
C GLN A 187 -3.12 14.82 -3.70
N GLU A 188 -2.33 15.73 -4.28
CA GLU A 188 -0.94 15.94 -3.90
C GLU A 188 -0.80 16.45 -2.47
N VAL A 189 -1.62 17.42 -2.06
CA VAL A 189 -1.63 17.94 -0.67
C VAL A 189 -1.99 16.84 0.32
N ILE A 190 -3.07 16.10 0.08
CA ILE A 190 -3.50 14.99 0.94
C ILE A 190 -2.43 13.89 0.95
N GLY A 191 -1.90 13.51 -0.22
CA GLY A 191 -0.86 12.49 -0.36
C GLY A 191 0.41 12.86 0.41
N SER A 192 0.88 14.10 0.30
CA SER A 192 2.05 14.59 1.04
C SER A 192 1.80 14.57 2.55
N PHE A 193 0.62 14.99 3.00
CA PHE A 193 0.26 14.96 4.42
C PHE A 193 0.33 13.55 5.00
N PHE A 194 -0.28 12.57 4.33
CA PHE A 194 -0.22 11.18 4.79
C PHE A 194 1.19 10.59 4.68
N GLN A 195 1.95 10.98 3.66
CA GLN A 195 3.35 10.57 3.53
C GLN A 195 4.19 11.01 4.72
N ASP A 196 4.03 12.25 5.17
CA ASP A 196 4.79 12.75 6.32
C ASP A 196 4.31 12.15 7.63
N LEU A 197 3.00 11.90 7.77
CA LEU A 197 2.45 11.19 8.92
C LEU A 197 2.97 9.75 9.01
N ASP A 198 3.03 9.04 7.88
CA ASP A 198 3.55 7.67 7.81
C ASP A 198 5.06 7.61 8.10
N LYS A 199 5.85 8.57 7.59
CA LYS A 199 7.27 8.71 7.99
C LYS A 199 7.41 8.95 9.50
N ALA A 200 6.56 9.78 10.08
CA ALA A 200 6.59 10.07 11.52
C ALA A 200 6.23 8.83 12.35
N ILE A 201 5.25 8.04 11.92
CA ILE A 201 4.89 6.75 12.52
C ILE A 201 6.09 5.79 12.45
N ALA A 202 6.66 5.57 11.26
CA ALA A 202 7.78 4.65 11.06
C ALA A 202 8.99 5.01 11.94
N LYS A 203 9.36 6.30 11.98
CA LYS A 203 10.45 6.80 12.84
C LYS A 203 10.17 6.57 14.33
N GLN A 204 8.92 6.72 14.75
CA GLN A 204 8.52 6.49 16.14
C GLN A 204 8.51 4.99 16.49
N GLU A 205 8.11 4.11 15.56
CA GLU A 205 8.19 2.66 15.72
C GLU A 205 9.62 2.17 15.89
N GLU A 206 10.52 2.65 15.02
CA GLU A 206 11.95 2.36 15.12
C GLU A 206 12.50 2.77 16.49
N LYS A 207 12.16 3.98 16.96
CA LYS A 207 12.62 4.46 18.27
C LYS A 207 12.11 3.59 19.43
N VAL A 208 10.87 3.13 19.36
CA VAL A 208 10.28 2.22 20.36
C VAL A 208 11.03 0.89 20.35
N ASN A 209 11.35 0.34 19.18
CA ASN A 209 12.07 -0.94 19.06
C ASN A 209 13.49 -0.84 19.60
N GLN A 210 14.26 0.20 19.23
CA GLN A 210 15.61 0.44 19.76
C GLN A 210 15.64 0.52 21.28
N LEU A 211 14.65 1.18 21.90
CA LEU A 211 14.56 1.28 23.36
C LEU A 211 14.22 -0.05 24.02
N LYS A 212 13.38 -0.89 23.39
CA LYS A 212 13.07 -2.24 23.88
C LYS A 212 14.32 -3.12 23.85
N GLU A 213 15.07 -3.11 22.75
CA GLU A 213 16.32 -3.87 22.60
C GLU A 213 17.41 -3.39 23.58
N SER A 214 17.56 -2.07 23.73
CA SER A 214 18.50 -1.49 24.69
C SER A 214 18.16 -1.91 26.12
N LYS A 215 16.88 -1.86 26.50
CA LYS A 215 16.43 -2.32 27.83
C LYS A 215 16.74 -3.80 28.04
N GLN A 216 16.44 -4.66 27.07
CA GLN A 216 16.74 -6.10 27.17
C GLN A 216 18.25 -6.35 27.32
N THR A 217 19.06 -5.63 26.55
CA THR A 217 20.53 -5.75 26.60
C THR A 217 21.08 -5.32 27.96
N LEU A 218 20.62 -4.18 28.50
CA LEU A 218 21.05 -3.70 29.81
C LEU A 218 20.63 -4.66 30.93
N LEU A 219 19.39 -5.18 30.90
CA LEU A 219 18.94 -6.16 31.89
C LEU A 219 19.79 -7.44 31.84
N ARG A 220 20.11 -7.95 30.64
CA ARG A 220 21.01 -9.10 30.52
C ARG A 220 22.39 -8.80 31.13
N LYS A 221 22.95 -7.60 30.91
CA LYS A 221 24.25 -7.20 31.48
C LYS A 221 24.24 -6.97 33.00
N MET A 222 23.09 -6.66 33.60
CA MET A 222 22.98 -6.39 35.04
C MET A 222 22.79 -7.64 35.90
N PHE A 223 22.27 -8.72 35.32
CA PHE A 223 21.96 -9.96 36.02
C PHE A 223 22.84 -11.15 35.53
N ILE A 224 23.99 -10.83 34.95
CA ILE A 224 25.14 -11.74 34.71
C ILE A 224 26.22 -11.37 35.72
#